data_AF-A0A1J3JGV8-F1
#
_entry.id   AF-A0A1J3JGV8-F1
#
_cell.length_a   1.000
_cell.length_b   1.000
_cell.length_c   1.000
_cell.angle_alpha   90.00
_cell.angle_beta   90.00
_cell.angle_gamma   90.00
#
_symmetry.space_group_name_H-M   'P 1'
#
loop_
_entity.id
_entity.type
_entity.pdbx_description
1 polymer ?
#
loop_
_entity_poly.entity_id
_entity_poly.type
_entity_poly.pdbx_seq_one_letter_code
_entity_poly.pdbx_strand_id
1 'polypeptide(L)'
;LYQGTGLNTTGSVCVSDSGPTPEFSGSPTEKALLSWSVLNLGMDMDSVKQKHHVLRVETFNSEKKRSGVLVRRKSDSTVHVHWKGA
;
A
#
# COMPACT_ATOMS: atom_id res chain seq x y z
N LEU A 1 9.51 0.95 -5.45
CA LEU A 1 8.48 1.54 -6.33
C LEU A 1 7.08 1.40 -5.74
N TYR A 2 6.72 0.23 -5.21
CA TYR A 2 5.35 -0.08 -4.80
C TYR A 2 4.91 0.40 -3.40
N GLN A 3 5.82 0.99 -2.62
CA GLN A 3 5.55 1.37 -1.24
C GLN A 3 4.41 2.40 -1.09
N GLY A 4 4.19 3.26 -2.09
CA GLY A 4 3.09 4.22 -2.09
C GLY A 4 1.74 3.51 -2.09
N THR A 5 1.55 2.53 -2.96
CA THR A 5 0.31 1.74 -3.01
C THR A 5 0.20 0.76 -1.85
N GLY A 6 1.27 0.02 -1.56
CA GLY A 6 1.23 -1.08 -0.60
C GLY A 6 1.22 -0.65 0.87
N LEU A 7 1.65 0.59 1.19
CA LEU A 7 1.78 1.08 2.57
C LEU A 7 0.96 2.34 2.86
N ASN A 8 0.42 3.04 1.86
CA ASN A 8 -0.54 4.13 2.04
C ASN A 8 -1.99 3.67 1.79
N THR A 9 -2.34 2.50 2.30
CA THR A 9 -3.67 1.89 2.15
C THR A 9 -4.03 1.15 3.42
N THR A 10 -5.31 1.14 3.79
CA THR A 10 -5.82 0.25 4.86
C THR A 10 -6.34 -1.07 4.30
N GLY A 11 -6.41 -1.19 2.96
CA GLY A 11 -6.77 -2.42 2.28
C GLY A 11 -5.72 -3.52 2.45
N SER A 12 -6.15 -4.76 2.23
CA SER A 12 -5.30 -5.95 2.31
C SER A 12 -5.48 -6.83 1.08
N VAL A 13 -4.45 -7.63 0.81
CA VAL A 13 -4.44 -8.67 -0.22
C VAL A 13 -4.29 -9.99 0.52
N CYS A 14 -5.21 -10.92 0.31
CA CYS A 14 -5.12 -12.29 0.81
C CYS A 14 -4.97 -13.23 -0.39
N VAL A 15 -3.91 -14.03 -0.40
CA VAL A 15 -3.72 -15.07 -1.41
C VAL A 15 -4.10 -16.38 -0.75
N SER A 16 -5.20 -16.98 -1.20
CA SER A 16 -5.70 -18.26 -0.67
C SER A 16 -5.03 -19.42 -1.40
N ASP A 17 -4.61 -20.46 -0.66
CA ASP A 17 -4.05 -21.70 -1.24
C ASP A 17 -5.05 -22.47 -2.13
N SER A 18 -6.35 -22.13 -2.02
CA SER A 18 -7.46 -22.83 -2.66
C SER A 18 -7.98 -22.19 -3.96
N GLY A 19 -7.40 -21.09 -4.44
CA GLY A 19 -7.90 -20.41 -5.64
C GLY A 19 -6.86 -19.56 -6.40
N PRO A 20 -7.05 -19.34 -7.72
CA PRO A 20 -6.06 -18.66 -8.57
C PRO A 20 -6.04 -17.13 -8.43
N THR A 21 -7.05 -16.53 -7.81
CA THR A 21 -7.24 -15.07 -7.77
C THR A 21 -7.09 -14.52 -6.34
N PRO A 22 -6.20 -13.55 -6.10
CA PRO A 22 -6.09 -12.88 -4.81
C PRO A 22 -7.40 -12.19 -4.40
N GLU A 23 -7.73 -12.25 -3.12
CA GLU A 23 -8.85 -11.49 -2.55
C GLU A 23 -8.38 -10.12 -2.08
N PHE A 24 -9.14 -9.09 -2.44
CA PHE A 24 -8.83 -7.69 -2.13
C PHE A 24 -9.85 -7.09 -1.16
N SER A 25 -9.37 -6.54 -0.06
CA SER A 25 -10.16 -5.83 0.96
C SER A 25 -9.86 -4.34 1.01
N GLY A 26 -10.81 -3.54 1.52
CA GLY A 26 -10.70 -2.08 1.61
C GLY A 26 -11.85 -1.35 0.93
N SER A 27 -11.75 -0.02 0.85
CA SER A 27 -12.71 0.81 0.08
C SER A 27 -12.68 0.46 -1.41
N PRO A 28 -13.71 0.81 -2.21
CA PRO A 28 -13.72 0.56 -3.65
C PRO A 28 -12.46 1.07 -4.37
N THR A 29 -11.99 2.26 -4.01
CA THR A 29 -10.76 2.84 -4.55
C THR A 29 -9.51 2.05 -4.14
N GLU A 30 -9.41 1.62 -2.89
CA GLU A 30 -8.27 0.83 -2.41
C GLU A 30 -8.23 -0.55 -3.05
N LYS A 31 -9.38 -1.22 -3.22
CA LYS A 31 -9.47 -2.50 -3.92
C LYS A 31 -9.01 -2.37 -5.37
N ALA A 32 -9.46 -1.34 -6.09
CA ALA A 32 -9.05 -1.10 -7.47
C ALA A 32 -7.54 -0.87 -7.58
N LEU A 33 -6.98 -0.03 -6.69
CA LEU A 33 -5.56 0.29 -6.66
C LEU A 33 -4.68 -0.94 -6.32
N LEU A 34 -5.09 -1.74 -5.33
CA LEU A 34 -4.40 -2.96 -4.93
C LEU A 34 -4.48 -4.02 -6.03
N SER A 35 -5.66 -4.23 -6.61
CA SER A 35 -5.87 -5.16 -7.73
C SER A 35 -4.95 -4.82 -8.90
N TRP A 36 -4.96 -3.55 -9.35
CA TRP A 36 -4.08 -3.11 -10.42
C TRP A 36 -2.60 -3.32 -10.09
N SER A 37 -2.17 -2.98 -8.88
CA SER A 37 -0.76 -3.11 -8.51
C SER A 37 -0.30 -4.56 -8.43
N VAL A 38 -1.12 -5.45 -7.87
CA VAL A 38 -0.79 -6.88 -7.78
C VAL A 38 -0.86 -7.55 -9.15
N LEU A 39 -1.98 -7.40 -9.85
CA LEU A 39 -2.26 -8.16 -11.08
C LEU A 39 -1.54 -7.60 -12.31
N ASN A 40 -1.37 -6.28 -12.42
CA ASN A 40 -0.78 -5.66 -13.60
C ASN A 40 0.68 -5.25 -13.42
N LEU A 41 1.12 -4.97 -12.19
CA LEU A 41 2.52 -4.58 -11.91
C LEU A 41 3.34 -5.66 -11.20
N GLY A 42 2.73 -6.79 -10.84
CA GLY A 42 3.40 -7.86 -10.11
C GLY A 42 3.87 -7.43 -8.72
N MET A 43 3.14 -6.51 -8.07
CA MET A 43 3.45 -6.11 -6.69
C MET A 43 3.19 -7.26 -5.73
N ASP A 44 4.22 -7.68 -5.00
CA ASP A 44 4.08 -8.55 -3.82
C ASP A 44 3.92 -7.68 -2.56
N MET A 45 2.72 -7.74 -1.97
CA MET A 45 2.38 -6.93 -0.80
C MET A 45 3.21 -7.29 0.44
N ASP A 46 3.54 -8.56 0.63
CA ASP A 46 4.32 -9.00 1.79
C ASP A 46 5.78 -8.60 1.63
N SER A 47 6.34 -8.72 0.42
CA SER A 47 7.68 -8.19 0.12
C SER A 47 7.78 -6.68 0.39
N VAL A 48 6.75 -5.91 0.00
CA VAL A 48 6.73 -4.46 0.24
C VAL A 48 6.73 -4.16 1.74
N LYS A 49 5.89 -4.83 2.53
CA LYS A 49 5.85 -4.67 4.00
C LYS A 49 7.16 -5.10 4.65
N GLN A 50 7.77 -6.18 4.19
CA GLN A 50 9.04 -6.68 4.74
C GLN A 50 10.23 -5.76 4.41
N LYS A 51 10.25 -5.09 3.26
CA LYS A 51 11.35 -4.23 2.80
C LYS A 51 11.37 -2.84 3.43
N HIS A 52 10.30 -2.42 4.11
CA HIS A 52 10.15 -1.06 4.63
C HIS A 52 9.74 -1.04 6.10
N HIS A 53 10.05 0.05 6.79
CA HIS A 53 9.49 0.41 8.08
C HIS A 53 8.55 1.60 7.87
N VAL A 54 7.31 1.47 8.33
CA VAL A 54 6.40 2.61 8.43
C VAL A 54 6.79 3.41 9.66
N LEU A 55 7.24 4.65 9.46
CA LEU A 55 7.64 5.54 10.55
C LEU A 55 6.46 6.38 11.04
N ARG A 56 5.60 6.82 10.11
CA ARG A 56 4.41 7.63 10.43
C ARG A 56 3.32 7.42 9.39
N VAL A 57 2.08 7.39 9.86
CA VAL A 57 0.88 7.42 9.04
C VAL A 57 0.10 8.69 9.39
N GLU A 58 -0.30 9.44 8.38
CA GLU A 58 -1.34 10.46 8.48
C GLU A 58 -2.59 9.89 7.81
N THR A 59 -3.61 9.59 8.62
CA THR A 59 -4.89 9.08 8.13
C THR A 59 -5.62 10.15 7.33
N PHE A 60 -6.63 9.74 6.55
CA PHE A 60 -7.39 10.68 5.74
C PHE A 60 -8.06 11.74 6.60
N ASN A 61 -7.76 13.01 6.30
CA ASN A 61 -8.39 14.16 6.92
C ASN A 61 -9.34 14.81 5.91
N SER A 62 -10.59 15.04 6.30
CA SER A 62 -11.65 15.57 5.42
C SER A 62 -11.45 17.03 5.01
N GLU A 63 -10.83 17.86 5.86
CA GLU A 63 -10.51 19.26 5.55
C GLU A 63 -9.36 19.34 4.54
N LYS A 64 -8.28 18.59 4.79
CA LYS A 64 -7.09 18.54 3.94
C LYS A 64 -7.26 17.65 2.70
N LYS A 65 -8.32 16.84 2.65
CA LYS A 65 -8.67 15.88 1.58
C LYS A 65 -7.55 14.92 1.17
N ARG A 66 -6.66 14.57 2.10
CA ARG A 66 -5.51 13.72 1.82
C ARG A 66 -5.09 12.87 3.01
N SER A 67 -4.31 11.84 2.72
CA SER A 67 -3.60 10.98 3.67
C SER A 67 -2.15 10.78 3.21
N GLY A 68 -1.27 10.38 4.12
CA GLY A 68 0.12 10.17 3.79
C GLY A 68 0.82 9.13 4.65
N VAL A 69 1.94 8.63 4.16
CA VAL A 69 2.81 7.70 4.89
C VAL A 69 4.26 8.10 4.73
N LEU A 70 4.99 8.07 5.84
CA LEU A 70 6.45 8.19 5.91
C LEU A 70 7.03 6.80 6.10
N VAL A 71 7.85 6.35 5.15
CA VAL A 71 8.45 5.02 5.16
C VAL A 71 9.95 5.09 5.04
N ARG A 72 10.65 4.18 5.72
CA ARG A 72 12.09 3.99 5.59
C ARG A 72 12.38 2.65 4.95
N ARG A 73 13.20 2.62 3.91
CA ARG A 73 13.68 1.38 3.30
C ARG A 73 14.71 0.71 4.21
N LYS A 74 14.59 -0.60 4.40
CA LYS A 74 15.47 -1.35 5.32
C LYS A 74 16.91 -1.50 4.81
N SER A 75 17.09 -1.57 3.50
CA SER A 75 18.40 -1.89 2.91
C SER A 75 19.40 -0.74 2.96
N ASP A 76 18.94 0.50 2.81
CA ASP A 76 19.80 1.69 2.65
C ASP A 76 19.37 2.86 3.55
N SER A 77 18.40 2.64 4.44
CA SER A 77 17.80 3.66 5.30
C SER A 77 17.18 4.87 4.57
N THR A 78 16.98 4.79 3.25
CA THR A 78 16.35 5.87 2.48
C THR A 78 14.93 6.10 2.98
N VAL A 79 14.56 7.37 3.13
CA VAL A 79 13.23 7.76 3.59
C VAL A 79 12.40 8.28 2.42
N HIS A 80 11.17 7.80 2.31
CA HIS A 80 10.19 8.24 1.32
C HIS A 80 8.92 8.74 2.01
N VAL A 81 8.34 9.79 1.42
CA VAL A 81 7.02 10.30 1.79
C VAL A 81 6.09 10.07 0.62
N HIS A 82 4.93 9.47 0.89
CA HIS A 82 3.89 9.28 -0.12
C HIS A 82 2.60 9.95 0.36
N TRP A 83 1.97 10.71 -0.53
CA TRP A 83 0.68 11.35 -0.32
C TRP A 83 -0.34 10.78 -1.29
N LYS A 84 -1.60 10.66 -0.85
CA LYS A 84 -2.76 10.39 -1.70
C LYS A 84 -3.92 11.27 -1.26
N GLY A 85 -4.69 11.79 -2.20
CA GLY A 85 -5.76 12.75 -1.90
C GLY A 85 -6.15 13.56 -3.12
N ALA A 86 -7.14 14.44 -2.94
CA ALA A 86 -7.56 15.42 -3.93
C ALA A 86 -6.82 16.74 -3.77
#